data_AF-A0A2K6SD47-F1
#
_entry.id   AF-A0A2K6SD47-F1
#
_cell.length_a   1.000
_cell.length_b   1.000
_cell.length_c   1.000
_cell.angle_alpha   90.00
_cell.angle_beta   90.00
_cell.angle_gamma   90.00
#
_symmetry.space_group_name_H-M   'P 1'
#
loop_
_entity.id
_entity.type
_entity.pdbx_description
1 polymer ?
#
loop_
_entity_poly.entity_id
_entity_poly.type
_entity_poly.pdbx_seq_one_letter_code
_entity_poly.pdbx_strand_id
1 'polypeptide(L)'
;QAGQCGNQIGAKFWEVISDEHGIDPTGTYHGDSDLQLERINVYYNEATGGNYVPRAVLVDLEPGTMDSVRSGPFGQIFRPDNFVFVETGFHHVDQAGLELLTL
;
A
#
# COMPACT_ATOMS: atom_id res chain seq x y z
N GLN A 1 5.71 2.20 1.80
CA GLN A 1 5.96 1.20 2.86
C GLN A 1 6.99 0.22 2.33
N ALA A 2 7.90 -0.27 3.19
CA ALA A 2 9.01 -1.13 2.77
C ALA A 2 9.15 -2.34 3.69
N GLY A 3 9.29 -3.52 3.08
CA GLY A 3 9.51 -4.80 3.76
C GLY A 3 8.27 -5.36 4.49
N GLN A 4 8.35 -6.64 4.87
CA GLN A 4 7.25 -7.43 5.43
C GLN A 4 6.55 -6.74 6.64
N CYS A 5 7.32 -6.21 7.59
CA CYS A 5 6.77 -5.52 8.77
C CYS A 5 6.11 -4.18 8.39
N GLY A 6 6.75 -3.40 7.52
CA GLY A 6 6.23 -2.11 7.06
C GLY A 6 4.93 -2.24 6.25
N ASN A 7 4.81 -3.32 5.47
CA ASN A 7 3.62 -3.63 4.69
C ASN A 7 2.44 -4.09 5.58
N GLN A 8 2.69 -4.84 6.66
CA GLN A 8 1.65 -5.23 7.62
C GLN A 8 1.07 -4.05 8.40
N ILE A 9 1.93 -3.20 8.97
CA ILE A 9 1.49 -1.97 9.64
C ILE A 9 0.79 -1.05 8.65
N GLY A 10 1.31 -1.00 7.44
CA GLY A 10 0.74 -0.25 6.35
C GLY A 10 -0.67 -0.65 5.95
N ALA A 11 -0.95 -1.95 5.87
CA ALA A 11 -2.28 -2.46 5.60
C ALA A 11 -3.28 -2.01 6.66
N LYS A 12 -2.89 -2.07 7.95
CA LYS A 12 -3.74 -1.58 9.05
C LYS A 12 -3.92 -0.07 9.06
N PHE A 13 -2.89 0.70 8.69
CA PHE A 13 -3.02 2.14 8.52
C PHE A 13 -4.07 2.48 7.45
N TRP A 14 -4.01 1.81 6.29
CA TRP A 14 -4.95 2.07 5.20
C TRP A 14 -6.37 1.61 5.51
N GLU A 15 -6.55 0.57 6.31
CA GLU A 15 -7.87 0.16 6.84
C GLU A 15 -8.48 1.27 7.71
N VAL A 16 -7.74 1.76 8.70
CA VAL A 16 -8.24 2.78 9.64
C VAL A 16 -8.55 4.10 8.95
N ILE A 17 -7.67 4.57 8.05
CA ILE A 17 -7.89 5.84 7.36
C ILE A 17 -9.05 5.74 6.35
N SER A 18 -9.25 4.57 5.74
CA SER A 18 -10.41 4.35 4.85
C SER A 18 -11.71 4.41 5.63
N ASP A 19 -11.78 3.76 6.79
CA ASP A 19 -12.95 3.79 7.67
C ASP A 19 -13.26 5.22 8.14
N GLU A 20 -12.23 6.00 8.52
CA GLU A 20 -12.40 7.41 8.93
C GLU A 20 -12.97 8.28 7.80
N HIS A 21 -12.50 8.08 6.57
CA HIS A 21 -12.95 8.80 5.38
C HIS A 21 -14.19 8.19 4.71
N GLY A 22 -14.76 7.10 5.24
CA GLY A 22 -15.92 6.43 4.67
C GLY A 22 -15.66 5.82 3.30
N ILE A 23 -14.42 5.43 3.00
CA ILE A 23 -14.01 4.76 1.76
C ILE A 23 -14.12 3.25 1.96
N ASP A 24 -14.84 2.57 1.07
CA ASP A 24 -14.97 1.12 1.14
C ASP A 24 -13.75 0.40 0.51
N PRO A 25 -13.67 -0.93 0.65
CA PRO A 25 -12.65 -1.76 -0.02
C PRO A 25 -12.59 -1.69 -1.55
N THR A 26 -13.59 -1.10 -2.21
CA THR A 26 -13.62 -0.89 -3.66
C THR A 26 -13.09 0.49 -4.05
N GLY A 27 -12.84 1.36 -3.07
CA GLY A 27 -12.45 2.76 -3.24
C GLY A 27 -13.64 3.69 -3.38
N THR A 28 -14.88 3.23 -3.19
CA THR A 28 -16.08 4.04 -3.31
C THR A 28 -16.36 4.76 -2.00
N TYR A 29 -16.72 6.05 -2.06
CA TYR A 29 -17.13 6.81 -0.89
C TYR A 29 -18.58 6.49 -0.50
N HIS A 30 -18.77 6.11 0.76
CA HIS A 30 -20.05 5.81 1.41
C HIS A 30 -20.25 6.61 2.70
N GLY A 31 -19.50 7.69 2.88
CA GLY A 31 -19.63 8.55 4.06
C GLY A 31 -20.92 9.35 4.08
N ASP A 32 -21.24 9.86 5.27
CA ASP A 32 -22.45 10.63 5.57
C ASP A 32 -22.15 12.09 5.94
N SER A 33 -20.86 12.46 5.97
CA SER A 33 -20.39 13.78 6.40
C SER A 33 -19.37 14.37 5.44
N ASP A 34 -19.61 15.62 5.03
CA ASP A 34 -18.68 16.38 4.17
C ASP A 34 -17.29 16.55 4.80
N LEU A 35 -17.18 16.47 6.13
CA LEU A 35 -15.90 16.51 6.84
C LEU A 35 -15.00 15.31 6.49
N GLN A 36 -15.59 14.17 6.12
CA GLN A 36 -14.83 12.99 5.70
C GLN A 36 -14.17 13.18 4.33
N LEU A 37 -14.66 14.12 3.52
CA LEU A 37 -14.01 14.48 2.26
C LEU A 37 -13.00 15.62 2.44
N GLU A 38 -12.94 16.24 3.63
CA GLU A 38 -12.00 17.31 3.91
C GLU A 38 -10.57 16.79 3.86
N ARG A 39 -9.74 17.39 3.00
CA ARG A 39 -8.32 17.03 2.80
C ARG A 39 -8.08 15.56 2.43
N ILE A 40 -9.09 14.86 1.92
CA ILE A 40 -8.94 13.46 1.46
C ILE A 40 -7.83 13.33 0.39
N ASN A 41 -7.59 14.40 -0.37
CA ASN A 41 -6.54 14.50 -1.39
C ASN A 41 -5.10 14.36 -0.85
N VAL A 42 -4.90 14.48 0.47
CA VAL A 42 -3.61 14.23 1.13
C VAL A 42 -3.22 12.75 1.01
N TYR A 43 -4.18 11.85 1.19
CA TYR A 43 -3.95 10.40 1.19
C TYR A 43 -4.43 9.73 -0.10
N TYR A 44 -5.47 10.24 -0.73
CA TYR A 44 -6.09 9.63 -1.90
C TYR A 44 -5.94 10.49 -3.16
N ASN A 45 -5.96 9.82 -4.30
CA ASN A 45 -6.28 10.40 -5.59
C ASN A 45 -7.72 10.07 -5.93
N GLU A 46 -8.51 11.07 -6.28
CA GLU A 46 -9.81 10.84 -6.90
C GLU A 46 -9.59 10.40 -8.35
N ALA A 47 -10.08 9.22 -8.69
CA ALA A 47 -10.12 8.67 -10.03
C ALA A 47 -11.50 8.92 -10.66
N THR A 48 -11.59 8.70 -11.98
CA THR A 48 -12.87 8.75 -12.71
C THR A 48 -13.89 7.82 -12.08
N GLY A 49 -15.10 8.33 -11.85
CA GLY A 49 -16.22 7.57 -11.27
C GLY A 49 -16.42 7.74 -9.77
N GLY A 50 -15.67 8.63 -9.11
CA GLY A 50 -15.78 8.85 -7.65
C GLY A 50 -15.02 7.81 -6.83
N ASN A 51 -14.09 7.08 -7.47
CA ASN A 51 -13.25 6.10 -6.80
C ASN A 51 -12.00 6.77 -6.24
N TYR A 52 -11.64 6.45 -5.01
CA TYR A 52 -10.47 6.97 -4.30
C TYR A 52 -9.37 5.92 -4.28
N VAL A 53 -8.19 6.30 -4.79
CA VAL A 53 -7.01 5.42 -4.89
C VAL A 53 -5.92 5.93 -3.95
N PRO A 54 -5.38 5.09 -3.04
CA PRO A 54 -4.29 5.49 -2.15
C PRO A 54 -3.07 6.01 -2.88
N ARG A 55 -2.51 7.11 -2.38
CA ARG A 55 -1.17 7.62 -2.69
C ARG A 55 -0.11 6.84 -1.89
N ALA A 56 0.01 5.54 -2.15
CA ALA A 56 1.00 4.68 -1.51
C ALA A 56 1.81 3.91 -2.55
N VAL A 57 3.10 3.75 -2.25
CA VAL A 57 3.98 2.80 -2.93
C VAL A 57 4.35 1.71 -1.92
N LEU A 58 4.11 0.46 -2.29
CA LEU A 58 4.48 -0.71 -1.50
C LEU A 58 5.72 -1.34 -2.12
N VAL A 59 6.79 -1.39 -1.35
CA VAL A 59 8.09 -1.94 -1.79
C VAL A 59 8.36 -3.20 -0.98
N ASP A 60 8.60 -4.31 -1.66
CA ASP A 60 9.06 -5.54 -1.01
C ASP A 60 10.07 -6.29 -1.88
N LEU A 61 10.98 -7.00 -1.21
CA LEU A 61 11.93 -7.93 -1.84
C LEU A 61 11.38 -9.35 -1.85
N GLU A 62 10.31 -9.64 -1.09
CA GLU A 62 9.64 -10.94 -1.08
C GLU A 62 8.33 -10.93 -1.88
N PRO A 63 8.20 -11.77 -2.93
CA PRO A 63 6.99 -11.84 -3.73
C PRO A 63 5.75 -12.28 -2.92
N GLY A 64 5.92 -13.02 -1.82
CA GLY A 64 4.83 -13.51 -0.97
C GLY A 64 4.08 -12.43 -0.17
N THR A 65 4.68 -11.25 0.04
CA THR A 65 4.01 -10.17 0.78
C THR A 65 2.88 -9.55 -0.03
N MET A 66 2.96 -9.57 -1.36
CA MET A 66 1.91 -9.04 -2.23
C MET A 66 0.58 -9.76 -2.03
N ASP A 67 0.60 -11.09 -2.03
CA ASP A 67 -0.59 -11.90 -1.82
C ASP A 67 -1.18 -11.64 -0.43
N SER A 68 -0.33 -11.44 0.58
CA SER A 68 -0.77 -11.10 1.92
C SER A 68 -1.50 -9.76 1.97
N VAL A 69 -0.94 -8.70 1.36
CA VAL A 69 -1.60 -7.37 1.31
C VAL A 69 -2.87 -7.40 0.46
N ARG A 70 -2.85 -8.08 -0.69
CA ARG A 70 -4.00 -8.18 -1.60
C ARG A 70 -5.14 -9.02 -1.04
N SER A 71 -4.82 -10.01 -0.22
CA SER A 71 -5.81 -10.81 0.54
C SER A 71 -6.44 -10.03 1.69
N GLY A 72 -5.84 -8.89 2.08
CA GLY A 72 -6.37 -8.00 3.09
C GLY A 72 -7.70 -7.35 2.68
N PRO A 73 -8.50 -6.87 3.65
CA PRO A 73 -9.80 -6.27 3.39
C PRO A 73 -9.73 -5.11 2.40
N PHE A 74 -8.69 -4.27 2.48
CA PHE A 74 -8.44 -3.15 1.58
C PHE A 74 -7.38 -3.47 0.51
N GLY A 75 -7.11 -4.74 0.22
CA GLY A 75 -6.09 -5.12 -0.76
C GLY A 75 -6.41 -4.68 -2.20
N GLN A 76 -7.69 -4.50 -2.53
CA GLN A 76 -8.15 -4.21 -3.89
C GLN A 76 -8.12 -2.72 -4.26
N ILE A 77 -8.00 -1.81 -3.28
CA ILE A 77 -7.94 -0.36 -3.56
C ILE A 77 -6.57 0.05 -4.14
N PHE A 78 -5.53 -0.76 -3.90
CA PHE A 78 -4.19 -0.51 -4.42
C PHE A 78 -4.12 -0.92 -5.89
N ARG A 79 -3.65 0.00 -6.74
CA ARG A 79 -3.38 -0.33 -8.14
C ARG A 79 -2.19 -1.29 -8.22
N PRO A 80 -2.18 -2.22 -9.19
CA PRO A 80 -1.02 -3.06 -9.46
C PRO A 80 0.27 -2.26 -9.65
N ASP A 81 0.15 -1.05 -10.23
CA ASP A 81 1.27 -0.13 -10.48
C ASP A 81 1.88 0.48 -9.20
N ASN A 82 1.18 0.39 -8.06
CA ASN A 82 1.67 0.90 -6.77
C ASN A 82 2.67 -0.05 -6.10
N PHE A 83 2.85 -1.25 -6.66
CA PHE A 83 3.73 -2.26 -6.11
C PHE A 83 5.06 -2.27 -6.87
N VAL A 84 6.16 -2.07 -6.14
CA VAL A 84 7.52 -2.16 -6.67
C VAL A 84 8.18 -3.39 -6.03
N PHE A 85 8.53 -4.35 -6.87
CA PHE A 85 9.27 -5.54 -6.46
C PHE A 85 10.61 -5.58 -7.15
N VAL A 86 11.59 -6.10 -6.44
CA VAL A 86 12.87 -6.49 -7.03
C VAL A 86 12.82 -8.01 -7.14
N GLU A 87 12.65 -8.53 -8.36
CA GLU A 87 12.82 -9.95 -8.67
C GLU A 87 14.33 -10.28 -8.70
N THR A 88 15.03 -9.96 -7.63
CA THR A 88 16.40 -10.43 -7.48
C THR A 88 16.32 -11.85 -6.99
N GLY A 89 16.94 -12.77 -7.73
CA GLY A 89 17.24 -14.13 -7.26
C GLY A 89 18.12 -14.09 -6.00
N PHE A 90 17.53 -13.75 -4.85
CA PHE A 90 18.12 -13.79 -3.52
C PHE A 90 18.15 -15.22 -2.96
N HIS A 91 18.42 -16.20 -3.81
CA HIS A 91 19.08 -17.43 -3.39
C HIS A 91 20.57 -17.21 -3.69
N HIS A 92 21.35 -16.74 -2.70
CA HIS A 92 22.82 -16.53 -2.70
C HIS A 92 23.37 -15.08 -2.67
N VAL A 93 22.81 -14.17 -1.88
CA VAL A 93 23.54 -12.92 -1.57
C VAL A 93 23.55 -12.51 -0.09
N ASP A 94 23.09 -13.37 0.82
CA ASP A 94 23.28 -13.19 2.28
C ASP A 94 24.75 -13.19 2.70
N GLN A 95 25.71 -13.38 1.77
CA GLN A 95 27.14 -13.31 2.04
C GLN A 95 27.92 -12.28 1.22
N ALA A 96 27.27 -11.46 0.38
CA ALA A 96 28.00 -10.51 -0.50
C ALA A 96 27.55 -9.03 -0.41
N GLY A 97 26.43 -8.71 0.26
CA GLY A 97 25.86 -7.36 0.25
C GLY A 97 26.39 -6.36 1.27
N LEU A 98 27.29 -6.76 2.19
CA LEU A 98 27.74 -5.93 3.32
C LEU A 98 29.13 -5.30 3.16
N GLU A 99 29.83 -5.49 2.03
CA GLU A 99 31.17 -4.89 1.82
C GLU A 99 31.22 -3.65 0.93
N LEU A 100 30.12 -3.23 0.29
CA LEU A 100 30.14 -2.10 -0.66
C LEU A 100 29.74 -0.74 -0.06
N LEU A 101 29.48 -0.65 1.24
CA LEU A 101 29.17 0.62 1.94
C LEU A 101 30.30 1.15 2.83
N THR A 102 31.51 0.59 2.72
CA THR A 102 32.70 1.06 3.48
C THR A 102 33.88 1.44 2.59
N LEU A 103 33.62 2.07 1.44
CA LEU A 103 34.63 2.87 0.72
C LEU A 103 34.16 4.31 0.59
#